data_AF-A0A1B0G9Q9-F1
#
_entry.id   AF-A0A1B0G9Q9-F1
#
_cell.length_a   1.000
_cell.length_b   1.000
_cell.length_c   1.000
_cell.angle_alpha   90.00
_cell.angle_beta   90.00
_cell.angle_gamma   90.00
#
_symmetry.space_group_name_H-M   'P 1'
#
loop_
_entity.id
_entity.type
_entity.pdbx_description
1 polymer ?
#
loop_
_entity_poly.entity_id
_entity_poly.type
_entity_poly.pdbx_seq_one_letter_code
_entity_poly.pdbx_strand_id
1 'polypeptide(L)' 'MIVIFKQDEMNVRHIFNDHVIGDMSFKKFLTICNTCWKDKYGFVVVSKDDPIDKGRYRKGYDNFIQFSKSD' A
#
# COMPACT_ATOMS: atom_id res chain seq x y z
N MET A 1 2.31 -7.90 -9.51
CA MET A 1 1.52 -6.70 -9.15
C MET A 1 0.19 -7.10 -8.52
N ILE A 2 -0.20 -6.47 -7.41
CA ILE A 2 -1.49 -6.68 -6.70
C ILE A 2 -2.25 -5.35 -6.67
N VAL A 3 -3.55 -5.37 -6.97
CA VAL A 3 -4.44 -4.21 -6.91
C VAL A 3 -5.42 -4.39 -5.75
N ILE A 4 -5.47 -3.43 -4.84
CA ILE A 4 -6.23 -3.52 -3.59
C ILE A 4 -7.27 -2.39 -3.53
N PHE A 5 -8.53 -2.76 -3.79
CA PHE A 5 -9.69 -1.90 -3.54
C PHE A 5 -10.02 -1.84 -2.05
N LYS A 6 -10.91 -0.92 -1.65
CA LYS A 6 -11.34 -0.75 -0.26
C LYS A 6 -11.72 -2.07 0.41
N GLN A 7 -11.05 -2.38 1.51
CA GLN A 7 -11.28 -3.55 2.35
C GLN A 7 -11.61 -3.13 3.79
N ASP A 8 -12.10 -4.06 4.59
CA ASP A 8 -12.15 -3.92 6.05
C ASP A 8 -10.77 -4.16 6.69
N GLU A 9 -10.64 -3.87 7.99
CA GLU A 9 -9.35 -3.98 8.69
C GLU A 9 -8.82 -5.43 8.73
N MET A 10 -9.71 -6.43 8.84
CA MET A 10 -9.32 -7.84 8.89
C MET A 10 -8.64 -8.24 7.57
N ASN A 11 -9.26 -7.90 6.44
CA ASN A 11 -8.70 -8.16 5.13
C ASN A 11 -7.40 -7.37 4.89
N VAL A 12 -7.31 -6.10 5.36
CA VAL A 12 -6.06 -5.33 5.29
C VAL A 12 -4.95 -6.02 6.10
N ARG A 13 -5.28 -6.62 7.24
CA ARG A 13 -4.31 -7.34 8.08
C ARG A 13 -3.81 -8.61 7.41
N HIS A 14 -4.69 -9.37 6.74
CA HIS A 14 -4.27 -10.52 5.94
C HIS A 14 -3.34 -10.11 4.80
N ILE A 15 -3.72 -9.11 4.00
CA ILE A 15 -2.89 -8.57 2.92
C ILE A 15 -1.54 -8.08 3.46
N PHE A 16 -1.54 -7.42 4.62
CA PHE A 16 -0.31 -6.96 5.24
C PHE A 16 0.62 -8.13 5.57
N ASN A 17 0.10 -9.17 6.24
CA ASN A 17 0.87 -10.34 6.62
C ASN A 17 1.43 -11.09 5.41
N ASP A 18 0.65 -11.19 4.32
CA ASP A 18 1.04 -11.97 3.15
C ASP A 18 1.98 -11.21 2.20
N HIS A 19 1.85 -9.88 2.14
CA HIS A 19 2.45 -9.08 1.07
C HIS A 19 3.19 -7.82 1.51
N VAL A 20 3.17 -7.43 2.78
CA VAL A 20 3.77 -6.15 3.23
C VAL A 20 4.66 -6.33 4.45
N ILE A 21 4.53 -7.44 5.17
CA ILE A 21 5.35 -7.74 6.34
C ILE A 21 6.84 -7.64 5.99
N GLY A 22 7.57 -6.84 6.77
CA GLY A 22 8.98 -6.54 6.55
C GLY A 22 9.27 -5.25 5.75
N ASP A 23 8.31 -4.74 4.96
CA ASP A 23 8.51 -3.51 4.18
C ASP A 23 8.18 -2.25 5.00
N MET A 24 7.14 -2.30 5.85
CA MET A 24 6.72 -1.21 6.73
C MET A 24 5.86 -1.69 7.90
N SER A 25 5.52 -0.80 8.83
CA SER A 25 4.56 -1.10 9.91
C SER A 25 3.12 -1.21 9.39
N PHE A 26 2.29 -2.03 10.05
CA PHE A 26 0.86 -2.16 9.73
C PHE A 26 0.15 -0.80 9.74
N LYS A 27 0.45 0.05 10.72
CA LYS A 27 -0.12 1.40 10.84
C LYS A 27 0.18 2.24 9.59
N LYS A 28 1.41 2.21 9.10
CA LYS A 28 1.83 2.94 7.88
C LYS A 28 1.10 2.43 6.65
N PHE A 29 1.00 1.10 6.51
CA PHE A 29 0.25 0.48 5.43
C PHE A 29 -1.25 0.83 5.46
N LEU A 30 -1.87 0.80 6.64
CA LEU A 30 -3.27 1.19 6.80
C LEU A 30 -3.52 2.67 6.45
N THR A 31 -2.59 3.57 6.81
CA THR A 31 -2.65 4.98 6.39
C THR A 31 -2.59 5.14 4.88
N ILE A 32 -1.75 4.36 4.20
CA ILE A 32 -1.66 4.32 2.73
C ILE A 32 -2.99 3.88 2.12
N CYS A 33 -3.54 2.76 2.59
CA CYS A 33 -4.83 2.24 2.12
C CYS A 33 -5.94 3.28 2.28
N ASN A 34 -6.09 3.84 3.48
CA ASN A 34 -7.09 4.87 3.76
C ASN A 34 -6.92 6.11 2.89
N THR A 35 -5.68 6.53 2.61
CA THR A 35 -5.41 7.67 1.73
C THR A 35 -5.83 7.39 0.29
N CYS A 36 -5.58 6.18 -0.21
CA CYS A 36 -5.97 5.79 -1.56
C CYS A 36 -7.48 5.65 -1.69
N TRP A 37 -8.15 5.10 -0.67
CA TRP A 37 -9.59 4.85 -0.67
C TRP A 37 -10.47 6.07 -0.35
N LYS A 38 -9.87 7.24 -0.12
CA LYS A 38 -10.62 8.52 -0.06
C LYS A 38 -11.22 8.88 -1.42
N ASP A 39 -10.54 8.52 -2.51
CA ASP A 39 -11.00 8.82 -3.85
C ASP A 39 -12.06 7.80 -4.28
N LYS A 40 -13.04 8.25 -5.06
CA LYS A 40 -14.05 7.36 -5.65
C LYS A 40 -13.35 6.36 -6.57
N TYR A 41 -13.52 5.07 -6.30
CA TYR A 41 -12.80 3.97 -6.97
C TYR A 41 -11.28 3.94 -6.74
N GLY A 42 -10.79 4.60 -5.70
CA GLY A 42 -9.38 4.57 -5.34
C GLY A 42 -8.92 3.17 -4.92
N PHE A 43 -7.68 2.83 -5.27
CA PHE A 43 -7.04 1.56 -4.95
C PHE A 43 -5.54 1.75 -4.70
N VAL A 44 -4.97 0.80 -3.97
CA VAL A 44 -3.51 0.70 -3.75
C VAL A 44 -2.95 -0.32 -4.73
N VAL A 45 -1.79 -0.04 -5.31
CA VAL A 45 -1.01 -1.04 -6.06
C VAL A 45 0.21 -1.45 -5.24
N VAL A 46 0.43 -2.75 -5.15
CA VAL A 46 1.65 -3.36 -4.60
C VAL A 46 2.39 -4.08 -5.72
N SER A 47 3.47 -3.48 -6.20
CA SER A 47 4.34 -4.01 -7.25
C SER A 47 5.56 -4.68 -6.61
N LYS A 48 5.52 -6.01 -6.49
CA LYS A 48 6.58 -6.81 -5.87
C LYS A 48 7.88 -6.86 -6.66
N ASP A 49 7.79 -6.60 -7.97
CA ASP A 49 8.95 -6.57 -8.87
C ASP A 49 9.75 -5.28 -8.72
N ASP A 50 9.13 -4.23 -8.16
CA ASP A 50 9.78 -2.95 -7.91
C ASP A 50 10.46 -2.91 -6.53
N PRO A 51 11.61 -2.22 -6.41
CA PRO A 51 12.20 -1.89 -5.12
C PRO A 51 11.25 -1.06 -4.24
N ILE A 52 11.37 -1.23 -2.91
CA ILE A 52 10.52 -0.52 -1.93
C ILE A 52 10.58 1.00 -2.15
N ASP A 53 11.77 1.53 -2.41
CA ASP A 53 12.07 2.94 -2.63
C ASP A 53 11.79 3.41 -4.07
N LYS A 54 11.45 2.50 -4.98
CA LYS A 54 11.25 2.78 -6.42
C LYS A 54 9.92 2.24 -6.93
N GLY A 55 8.84 2.58 -6.23
CA GLY A 55 7.49 2.44 -6.75
C GLY A 55 6.80 1.11 -6.48
N ARG A 56 7.28 0.34 -5.50
CA ARG A 56 6.57 -0.82 -4.95
C ARG A 56 5.15 -0.48 -4.51
N TYR A 57 4.94 0.68 -3.90
CA TYR A 57 3.62 1.12 -3.43
C TYR A 57 3.14 2.32 -4.23
N ARG A 58 1.90 2.25 -4.73
CA ARG A 58 1.32 3.30 -5.56
C ARG A 58 -0.14 3.57 -5.21
N LYS A 59 -0.56 4.82 -5.35
CA LYS A 59 -1.95 5.25 -5.35
C LYS A 59 -2.45 5.26 -6.80
N GLY A 60 -3.35 4.35 -7.15
CA GLY A 60 -3.61 4.07 -8.55
C GLY A 60 -2.38 3.49 -9.25
N TYR A 61 -2.21 3.74 -10.55
CA TYR A 61 -1.05 3.24 -11.30
C TYR A 61 0.16 4.18 -11.30
N ASP A 62 -0.08 5.49 -11.28
CA ASP A 62 0.92 6.49 -11.65
C ASP A 62 1.45 7.33 -10.47
N ASN A 63 0.83 7.24 -9.29
CA ASN A 63 1.26 8.02 -8.13
C ASN A 63 2.08 7.15 -7.17
N PHE A 64 3.40 7.30 -7.20
CA PHE A 64 4.31 6.57 -6.33
C PHE A 64 4.25 7.08 -4.88
N ILE A 65 4.16 6.14 -3.94
CA ILE A 65 4.20 6.45 -2.51
C ILE A 65 5.66 6.46 -2.09
N GLN A 66 6.18 7.67 -1.82
CA GLN A 66 7.54 7.83 -1.32
C GLN A 66 7.58 7.60 0.19
N PHE A 67 8.59 6.86 0.65
CA PHE A 67 8.91 6.74 2.05
C PHE A 67 9.98 7.78 2.41
N SER A 68 9.64 8.76 3.23
CA SER A 68 10.67 9.62 3.83
C SER A 68 11.57 8.77 4.72
N LYS A 69 12.89 8.91 4.58
CA LYS A 69 13.89 8.32 5.49
C LYS A 69 13.89 9.08 6.81
N SER A 70 12.87 8.87 7.64
CA SER A 70 12.83 9.33 9.02
C SER A 70 11.54 8.80 9.66
N ASP A 71 11.61 7.56 10.14
CA ASP A 71 10.86 6.99 11.28
C ASP A 71 11.53 5.66 11.64
#